data_AF-A0A2S1JR90-F1
#
_entry.id   AF-A0A2S1JR90-F1
#
_cell.length_a   1.000
_cell.length_b   1.000
_cell.length_c   1.000
_cell.angle_alpha   90.00
_cell.angle_beta   90.00
_cell.angle_gamma   90.00
#
_symmetry.space_group_name_H-M   'P 1'
#
loop_
_entity.id
_entity.type
_entity.pdbx_description
1 polymer ?
#
loop_
_entity_poly.entity_id
_entity_poly.type
_entity_poly.pdbx_seq_one_letter_code
_entity_poly.pdbx_strand_id
1 'polypeptide(L)'
;MTQFFYHWLTKLSAEQVTDTFLMVMLAIGAIAIILYPLGKFPRFVKETPSLLTALGILGTFIGIIIGIYGFDLNDIDTSISELMQGLETAFMTSILGLFLSLILRTIFQIFTKEQPPKATADDILQAINGQREDLTKFQQQISEEVLQSLTAVVEKFNSGLNAQMGENLQQFTQQLEAVSPALQALIDQHQQHAELATVYRDQTATLLNEINGAQENLLLLHQRITELPEIFNVIPALVEQQRNHAEQISIMLNEQQASIEVLQQSIPDIAPKFEALTRGIDQAHQQLGAQVSNLISLSKTQAEVFNQRTSKVVALADVVTSMDPNHFSKAIHEQAISHRESMAELAQLIAKTHNQMISELSQVISRDLSNADVSIKRQYELLDERLRDEVESVMAAMGDALGTLSGEFSRDFRQLIQQMKRIDAQAQKVTGEAHV
;
A
#
# COMPACT_ATOMS: atom_id res chain seq x y z
N MET A 1 -49.43 -47.32 49.12
CA MET A 1 -49.12 -48.68 48.61
C MET A 1 -48.30 -48.61 47.32
N THR A 2 -48.74 -47.85 46.30
CA THR A 2 -48.00 -47.69 45.02
C THR A 2 -46.59 -47.10 45.18
N GLN A 3 -46.41 -46.06 45.98
CA GLN A 3 -45.09 -45.44 46.24
C GLN A 3 -44.11 -46.35 47.01
N PHE A 4 -44.62 -47.22 47.89
CA PHE A 4 -43.80 -48.19 48.62
C PHE A 4 -43.33 -49.31 47.68
N PHE A 5 -44.24 -49.83 46.85
CA PHE A 5 -43.92 -50.85 45.85
C PHE A 5 -42.93 -50.31 44.82
N TYR A 6 -43.11 -49.06 44.40
CA TYR A 6 -42.21 -48.34 43.51
C TYR A 6 -40.80 -48.20 44.10
N HIS A 7 -40.66 -47.68 45.32
CA HIS A 7 -39.36 -47.53 45.99
C HIS A 7 -38.66 -48.84 46.33
N TRP A 8 -39.42 -49.93 46.48
CA TRP A 8 -38.88 -51.27 46.68
C TRP A 8 -38.37 -51.87 45.37
N LEU A 9 -39.09 -51.68 44.26
CA LEU A 9 -38.72 -52.20 42.94
C LEU A 9 -37.44 -51.55 42.39
N THR A 10 -37.28 -50.24 42.60
CA THR A 10 -36.16 -49.45 42.03
C THR A 10 -34.83 -49.62 42.77
N LYS A 11 -34.81 -50.35 43.90
CA LYS A 11 -33.60 -50.68 44.66
C LYS A 11 -33.02 -52.05 44.35
N LEU A 12 -33.75 -52.87 43.60
CA LEU A 12 -33.35 -54.22 43.26
C LEU A 12 -32.78 -54.23 41.84
N SER A 13 -31.59 -54.80 41.65
CA SER A 13 -31.09 -55.08 40.31
C SER A 13 -31.87 -56.23 39.66
N ALA A 14 -31.88 -56.28 38.33
CA ALA A 14 -32.54 -57.37 37.59
C ALA A 14 -32.04 -58.76 38.04
N GLU A 15 -30.74 -58.89 38.27
CA GLU A 15 -30.11 -60.11 38.81
C GLU A 15 -30.66 -60.50 40.19
N GLN A 16 -30.78 -59.54 41.12
CA GLN A 16 -31.33 -59.78 42.46
C GLN A 16 -32.79 -60.24 42.43
N VAL A 17 -33.56 -59.76 41.46
CA VAL A 17 -34.94 -60.22 41.26
C VAL A 17 -34.95 -61.68 40.80
N THR A 18 -34.11 -62.05 39.83
CA THR A 18 -33.99 -63.44 39.36
C THR A 18 -33.69 -64.39 40.51
N ASP A 19 -32.67 -64.06 41.30
CA ASP A 19 -32.24 -64.88 42.43
C ASP A 19 -33.32 -65.03 43.50
N THR A 20 -34.02 -63.93 43.83
CA THR A 20 -35.10 -63.95 44.81
C THR A 20 -36.24 -64.85 44.34
N PHE A 21 -36.67 -64.70 43.09
CA PHE A 21 -37.73 -65.52 42.50
C PHE A 21 -37.33 -67.00 42.43
N LEU A 22 -36.07 -67.29 42.06
CA LEU A 22 -35.55 -68.65 42.03
C LEU A 22 -35.54 -69.29 43.42
N MET A 23 -35.05 -68.57 44.45
CA MET A 23 -35.05 -69.07 45.82
C MET A 23 -36.48 -69.37 46.31
N VAL A 24 -37.44 -68.49 46.02
CA VAL A 24 -38.84 -68.71 46.38
C VAL A 24 -39.41 -69.93 45.63
N MET A 25 -39.14 -70.05 44.33
CA MET A 25 -39.59 -71.21 43.53
C MET A 25 -39.01 -72.53 44.05
N LEU A 26 -37.70 -72.56 44.36
CA LEU A 26 -37.05 -73.74 44.93
C LEU A 26 -37.60 -74.08 46.32
N ALA A 27 -37.83 -73.07 47.17
CA ALA A 27 -38.42 -73.28 48.49
C ALA A 27 -39.83 -73.88 48.40
N ILE A 28 -40.70 -73.30 47.55
CA ILE A 28 -42.06 -73.80 47.30
C ILE A 28 -42.00 -75.24 46.75
N GLY A 29 -41.12 -75.49 45.77
CA GLY A 29 -40.96 -76.81 45.18
C GLY A 29 -40.47 -77.86 46.17
N ALA A 30 -39.47 -77.51 47.00
CA ALA A 30 -38.95 -78.39 48.05
C ALA A 30 -40.02 -78.70 49.10
N ILE A 31 -40.79 -77.70 49.53
CA ILE A 31 -41.92 -77.89 50.46
C ILE A 31 -42.94 -78.86 49.87
N ALA A 32 -43.29 -78.72 48.59
CA ALA A 32 -44.23 -79.61 47.93
C ALA A 32 -43.70 -81.06 47.82
N ILE A 33 -42.41 -81.25 47.50
CA ILE A 33 -41.76 -82.57 47.48
C ILE A 33 -41.79 -83.21 48.87
N ILE A 34 -41.52 -82.45 49.94
CA ILE A 34 -41.54 -82.97 51.32
C ILE A 34 -42.95 -83.31 51.78
N LEU A 35 -43.95 -82.47 51.45
CA LEU A 35 -45.34 -82.70 51.86
C LEU A 35 -46.02 -83.83 51.08
N TYR A 36 -45.56 -84.11 49.85
CA TYR A 36 -46.11 -85.16 48.99
C TYR A 36 -46.15 -86.56 49.67
N PRO A 37 -45.04 -87.14 50.18
CA PRO A 37 -45.07 -88.44 50.85
C PRO A 37 -45.73 -88.40 52.24
N LEU A 38 -45.80 -87.23 52.88
CA LEU A 38 -46.46 -87.06 54.18
C LEU A 38 -48.00 -87.03 54.09
N GLY A 39 -48.56 -86.93 52.88
CA GLY A 39 -50.01 -86.88 52.65
C GLY A 39 -50.70 -85.63 53.20
N LYS A 40 -49.95 -84.58 53.56
CA LYS A 40 -50.47 -83.33 54.11
C LYS A 40 -50.67 -82.29 53.00
N PHE A 41 -51.75 -81.52 53.07
CA PHE A 41 -52.11 -80.46 52.11
C PHE A 41 -52.11 -80.90 50.63
N PRO A 42 -52.89 -81.93 50.25
CA PRO A 42 -52.87 -82.49 48.89
C PRO A 42 -53.25 -81.47 47.80
N ARG A 43 -54.12 -80.50 48.14
CA ARG A 43 -54.47 -79.40 47.23
C ARG A 43 -53.28 -78.50 46.91
N PHE A 44 -52.46 -78.17 47.91
CA PHE A 44 -51.27 -77.33 47.70
C PHE A 44 -50.25 -78.05 46.79
N VAL A 45 -49.99 -79.33 47.08
CA VAL A 45 -49.04 -80.14 46.31
C VAL A 45 -49.48 -80.29 44.85
N LYS A 46 -50.77 -80.54 44.59
CA LYS A 46 -51.33 -80.65 43.23
C LYS A 46 -51.23 -79.34 42.44
N GLU A 47 -51.45 -78.20 43.10
CA GLU A 47 -51.41 -76.87 42.47
C GLU A 47 -50.00 -76.27 42.39
N THR A 48 -49.03 -76.82 43.12
CA THR A 48 -47.66 -76.27 43.20
C THR A 48 -47.00 -76.08 41.83
N PRO A 49 -47.05 -77.06 40.89
CA PRO A 49 -46.47 -76.83 39.57
C PRO A 49 -47.09 -75.64 38.82
N SER A 50 -48.41 -75.45 38.96
CA SER A 50 -49.09 -74.29 38.39
C SER A 50 -48.64 -72.98 39.06
N LEU A 51 -48.43 -72.99 40.38
CA LEU A 51 -47.90 -71.85 41.13
C LEU A 51 -46.47 -71.49 40.72
N LEU A 52 -45.59 -72.46 40.48
CA LEU A 52 -44.23 -72.20 40.00
C LEU A 52 -44.22 -71.56 38.61
N THR A 53 -45.08 -72.03 37.70
CA THR A 53 -45.23 -71.39 36.37
C THR A 53 -45.78 -69.97 36.49
N ALA A 54 -46.80 -69.75 37.33
CA ALA A 54 -47.35 -68.41 37.57
C ALA A 54 -46.32 -67.46 38.22
N LEU A 55 -45.50 -67.97 39.13
CA LEU A 55 -44.43 -67.20 39.77
C LEU A 55 -43.30 -66.86 38.77
N GLY A 56 -42.99 -67.77 37.83
CA GLY A 56 -42.10 -67.49 36.71
C GLY A 56 -42.61 -66.38 35.79
N ILE A 57 -43.90 -66.42 35.43
CA ILE A 57 -44.57 -65.36 34.65
C ILE A 57 -44.54 -64.02 35.39
N LEU A 58 -44.80 -64.02 36.70
CA LEU A 58 -44.72 -62.81 37.53
C LEU A 58 -43.30 -62.22 37.52
N GLY A 59 -42.27 -63.07 37.63
CA GLY A 59 -40.87 -62.66 37.52
C GLY A 59 -40.55 -62.00 36.17
N THR A 60 -41.11 -62.52 35.07
CA THR A 60 -40.95 -61.95 33.73
C THR A 60 -41.50 -60.52 33.65
N PHE A 61 -42.70 -60.28 34.17
CA PHE A 61 -43.28 -58.94 34.18
C PHE A 61 -42.44 -57.96 35.00
N ILE A 62 -41.91 -58.39 36.15
CA ILE A 62 -41.06 -57.53 36.99
C ILE A 62 -39.71 -57.24 36.30
N GLY A 63 -39.08 -58.24 35.68
CA GLY A 63 -37.83 -58.06 34.93
C GLY A 63 -37.95 -57.06 33.77
N ILE A 64 -39.05 -57.14 33.00
CA ILE A 64 -39.34 -56.18 31.93
C ILE A 64 -39.55 -54.76 32.48
N ILE A 65 -40.29 -54.62 33.60
CA ILE A 65 -40.49 -53.30 34.23
C ILE A 65 -39.17 -52.69 34.65
N ILE A 66 -38.26 -53.47 35.25
CA ILE A 66 -36.92 -53.00 35.65
C ILE A 66 -36.09 -52.58 34.44
N GLY A 67 -36.12 -53.36 33.35
CA GLY A 67 -35.38 -53.05 32.12
C GLY A 67 -35.88 -51.80 31.39
N ILE A 68 -37.17 -51.45 31.50
CA ILE A 68 -37.74 -50.24 30.89
C ILE A 68 -37.59 -49.02 31.80
N TYR A 69 -37.49 -49.22 33.12
CA TYR A 69 -37.49 -48.12 34.10
C TYR A 69 -36.26 -47.19 33.98
N GLY A 70 -35.09 -47.72 33.63
CA GLY A 70 -33.85 -46.97 33.45
C GLY A 70 -33.65 -46.35 32.06
N PHE A 71 -34.61 -46.51 31.14
CA PHE A 71 -34.40 -46.15 29.74
C PHE A 71 -34.37 -44.63 29.52
N ASP A 72 -33.18 -44.10 29.19
CA ASP A 72 -32.93 -42.69 28.86
C ASP A 72 -32.57 -42.54 27.38
N LEU A 73 -33.28 -41.65 26.68
CA LEU A 73 -33.02 -41.32 25.27
C LEU A 73 -31.70 -40.55 25.08
N ASN A 74 -31.13 -39.98 26.14
CA ASN A 74 -29.87 -39.26 26.09
C ASN A 74 -28.63 -40.16 26.25
N ASP A 75 -28.80 -41.38 26.74
CA ASP A 75 -27.75 -42.39 26.88
C ASP A 75 -28.27 -43.75 26.40
N ILE A 76 -28.44 -43.84 25.08
CA ILE A 76 -29.05 -44.99 24.41
C ILE A 76 -28.23 -46.27 24.63
N ASP A 77 -26.90 -46.18 24.65
CA ASP A 77 -26.02 -47.35 24.78
C ASP A 77 -26.16 -47.99 26.16
N THR A 78 -26.16 -47.17 27.23
CA THR A 78 -26.41 -47.66 28.60
C THR A 78 -27.85 -48.18 28.73
N SER A 79 -28.82 -47.45 28.16
CA SER A 79 -30.24 -47.80 28.24
C SER A 79 -30.60 -49.10 27.51
N ILE A 80 -29.99 -49.37 26.36
CA ILE A 80 -30.14 -50.64 25.64
C ILE A 80 -29.51 -51.79 26.44
N SER A 81 -28.33 -51.56 27.04
CA SER A 81 -27.65 -52.56 27.87
C SER A 81 -28.48 -52.95 29.11
N GLU A 82 -29.04 -51.97 29.83
CA GLU A 82 -29.91 -52.21 30.99
C GLU A 82 -31.22 -52.89 30.61
N LEU A 83 -31.82 -52.49 29.48
CA LEU A 83 -33.01 -53.16 28.93
C LEU A 83 -32.73 -54.62 28.59
N MET A 84 -31.57 -54.91 27.99
CA MET A 84 -31.15 -56.27 27.65
C MET A 84 -30.98 -57.14 28.90
N GLN A 85 -30.40 -56.59 29.97
CA GLN A 85 -30.24 -57.30 31.25
C GLN A 85 -31.61 -57.56 31.94
N GLY A 86 -32.52 -56.59 31.89
CA GLY A 86 -33.89 -56.77 32.40
C GLY A 86 -34.67 -57.83 31.62
N LEU A 87 -34.49 -57.89 30.30
CA LEU A 87 -35.09 -58.90 29.43
C LEU A 87 -34.50 -60.31 29.67
N GLU A 88 -33.17 -60.42 29.81
CA GLU A 88 -32.47 -61.66 30.12
C GLU A 88 -32.97 -62.25 31.44
N THR A 89 -33.07 -61.41 32.47
CA THR A 89 -33.67 -61.72 33.78
C THR A 89 -35.09 -62.25 33.63
N ALA A 90 -35.93 -61.51 32.89
CA ALA A 90 -37.33 -61.86 32.69
C ALA A 90 -37.51 -63.23 32.00
N PHE A 91 -36.60 -63.57 31.10
CA PHE A 91 -36.58 -64.84 30.40
C PHE A 91 -36.10 -65.99 31.30
N MET A 92 -35.04 -65.77 32.08
CA MET A 92 -34.49 -66.77 33.00
C MET A 92 -35.49 -67.18 34.09
N THR A 93 -36.23 -66.23 34.68
CA THR A 93 -37.26 -66.56 35.68
C THR A 93 -38.38 -67.42 35.10
N SER A 94 -38.77 -67.16 33.85
CA SER A 94 -39.81 -67.93 33.14
C SER A 94 -39.36 -69.36 32.85
N ILE A 95 -38.13 -69.51 32.31
CA ILE A 95 -37.54 -70.82 32.04
C ILE A 95 -37.47 -71.65 33.32
N LEU A 96 -36.95 -71.06 34.40
CA LEU A 96 -36.80 -71.76 35.68
C LEU A 96 -38.16 -72.16 36.27
N GLY A 97 -39.17 -71.28 36.22
CA GLY A 97 -40.52 -71.59 36.67
C GLY A 97 -41.20 -72.70 35.88
N LEU A 98 -41.04 -72.69 34.54
CA LEU A 98 -41.55 -73.74 33.67
C LEU A 98 -40.80 -75.07 33.90
N PHE A 99 -39.47 -75.01 33.98
CA PHE A 99 -38.61 -76.17 34.17
C PHE A 99 -38.88 -76.88 35.51
N LEU A 100 -38.93 -76.12 36.61
CA LEU A 100 -39.27 -76.67 37.93
C LEU A 100 -40.70 -77.23 37.97
N SER A 101 -41.66 -76.56 37.31
CA SER A 101 -43.03 -77.06 37.19
C SER A 101 -43.11 -78.40 36.45
N LEU A 102 -42.38 -78.54 35.34
CA LEU A 102 -42.31 -79.79 34.57
C LEU A 102 -41.67 -80.91 35.37
N ILE A 103 -40.57 -80.63 36.08
CA ILE A 103 -39.91 -81.60 36.97
C ILE A 103 -40.88 -82.05 38.06
N LEU A 104 -41.54 -81.13 38.76
CA LEU A 104 -42.50 -81.48 39.81
C LEU A 104 -43.69 -82.27 39.28
N ARG A 105 -44.26 -81.89 38.13
CA ARG A 105 -45.34 -82.65 37.48
C ARG A 105 -44.89 -84.07 37.18
N THR A 106 -43.69 -84.24 36.63
CA THR A 106 -43.13 -85.55 36.28
C THR A 106 -42.91 -86.40 37.52
N ILE A 107 -42.32 -85.82 38.58
CA ILE A 107 -42.13 -86.51 39.87
C ILE A 107 -43.50 -86.94 40.42
N PHE A 108 -44.44 -86.02 40.57
CA PHE A 108 -45.76 -86.36 41.11
C PHE A 108 -46.49 -87.38 40.24
N GLN A 109 -46.39 -87.30 38.91
CA GLN A 109 -47.01 -88.26 38.01
C GLN A 109 -46.42 -89.67 38.13
N ILE A 110 -45.10 -89.81 38.33
CA ILE A 110 -44.44 -91.11 38.53
C ILE A 110 -44.86 -91.76 39.85
N PHE A 111 -45.07 -90.96 40.90
CA PHE A 111 -45.40 -91.47 42.23
C PHE A 111 -46.91 -91.56 42.52
N THR A 112 -47.77 -90.96 41.68
CA THR A 112 -49.23 -90.96 41.87
C THR A 112 -49.84 -92.22 41.26
N LYS A 113 -50.57 -93.01 42.07
CA LYS A 113 -51.23 -94.26 41.64
C LYS A 113 -52.58 -94.07 40.93
N GLU A 114 -53.07 -92.84 40.79
CA GLU A 114 -54.30 -92.57 40.04
C GLU A 114 -54.00 -92.44 38.55
N GLN A 115 -54.55 -93.36 37.76
CA GLN A 115 -54.56 -93.23 36.31
C GLN A 115 -55.48 -92.05 35.93
N PRO A 116 -54.98 -91.01 35.24
CA PRO A 116 -55.87 -90.04 34.64
C PRO A 116 -56.74 -90.74 33.59
N PRO A 117 -57.96 -90.23 33.32
CA PRO A 117 -58.81 -90.76 32.26
C PRO A 117 -57.99 -90.77 30.96
N LYS A 118 -57.99 -91.90 30.25
CA LYS A 118 -57.29 -92.05 28.97
C LYS A 118 -57.80 -90.96 28.03
N ALA A 119 -56.94 -89.99 27.71
CA ALA A 119 -57.19 -89.04 26.64
C ALA A 119 -57.54 -89.83 25.39
N THR A 120 -58.71 -89.56 24.84
CA THR A 120 -59.19 -90.22 23.63
C THR A 120 -58.60 -89.52 22.40
N ALA A 121 -58.58 -90.21 21.26
CA ALA A 121 -58.12 -89.61 20.00
C ALA A 121 -58.90 -88.34 19.65
N ASP A 122 -60.16 -88.24 20.08
CA ASP A 122 -61.01 -87.05 19.90
C ASP A 122 -60.54 -85.85 20.73
N ASP A 123 -60.07 -86.06 21.97
CA ASP A 123 -59.52 -84.98 22.80
C ASP A 123 -58.26 -84.37 22.17
N ILE A 124 -57.43 -85.23 21.54
CA ILE A 124 -56.22 -84.81 20.81
C ILE A 124 -56.60 -84.06 19.53
N LEU A 125 -57.57 -84.56 18.76
CA LEU A 125 -58.06 -83.89 17.55
C LEU A 125 -58.69 -82.53 17.87
N GLN A 126 -59.45 -82.42 18.96
CA GLN A 126 -60.04 -81.16 19.40
C GLN A 126 -58.96 -80.15 19.83
N ALA A 127 -57.93 -80.60 20.56
CA ALA A 127 -56.81 -79.75 20.94
C ALA A 127 -55.99 -79.28 19.72
N ILE A 128 -55.73 -80.17 18.75
CA ILE A 128 -55.01 -79.82 17.51
C ILE A 128 -55.81 -78.83 16.67
N ASN A 129 -57.12 -79.02 16.54
CA ASN A 129 -57.97 -78.09 15.80
C ASN A 129 -58.08 -76.73 16.49
N GLY A 130 -58.22 -76.70 17.81
CA GLY A 130 -58.18 -75.45 18.58
C GLY A 130 -56.85 -74.72 18.43
N GLN A 131 -55.72 -75.44 18.52
CA GLN A 131 -54.39 -74.86 18.34
C GLN A 131 -54.17 -74.33 16.91
N ARG A 132 -54.72 -75.01 15.90
CA ARG A 132 -54.66 -74.57 14.51
C ARG A 132 -55.47 -73.29 14.29
N GLU A 133 -56.63 -73.17 14.93
CA GLU A 133 -57.45 -71.97 14.89
C GLU A 133 -56.75 -70.78 15.56
N ASP A 134 -56.16 -70.99 16.73
CA ASP A 134 -55.40 -69.96 17.46
C ASP A 134 -54.16 -69.51 16.68
N LEU A 135 -53.43 -70.43 16.06
CA LEU A 135 -52.29 -70.11 15.18
C LEU A 135 -52.72 -69.28 13.96
N THR A 136 -53.91 -69.56 13.41
CA THR A 136 -54.44 -68.81 12.27
C THR A 136 -54.82 -67.39 12.68
N LYS A 137 -55.46 -67.22 13.85
CA LYS A 137 -55.79 -65.90 14.43
C LYS A 137 -54.53 -65.09 14.76
N PHE A 138 -53.54 -65.76 15.35
CA PHE A 138 -52.25 -65.15 15.69
C PHE A 138 -51.49 -64.67 14.43
N GLN A 139 -51.46 -65.48 13.37
CA GLN A 139 -50.87 -65.06 12.08
C GLN A 139 -51.58 -63.85 11.49
N GLN A 140 -52.91 -63.81 11.53
CA GLN A 140 -53.68 -62.67 11.02
C GLN A 140 -53.39 -61.39 11.81
N GLN A 141 -53.42 -61.45 13.14
CA GLN A 141 -53.16 -60.27 13.98
C GLN A 141 -51.74 -59.72 13.80
N ILE A 142 -50.72 -60.59 13.77
CA ILE A 142 -49.33 -60.13 13.55
C ILE A 142 -49.18 -59.52 12.18
N SER A 143 -49.75 -60.14 11.14
CA SER A 143 -49.62 -59.59 9.79
C SER A 143 -50.27 -58.21 9.66
N GLU A 144 -51.38 -57.98 10.36
CA GLU A 144 -52.10 -56.71 10.34
C GLU A 144 -51.40 -55.62 11.17
N GLU A 145 -50.88 -55.95 12.36
CA GLU A 145 -50.09 -55.04 13.19
C GLU A 145 -48.76 -54.65 12.51
N VAL A 146 -48.06 -55.62 11.91
CA VAL A 146 -46.80 -55.37 11.19
C VAL A 146 -47.05 -54.50 9.97
N LEU A 147 -48.13 -54.75 9.23
CA LEU A 147 -48.52 -53.93 8.08
C LEU A 147 -48.81 -52.49 8.52
N GLN A 148 -49.63 -52.30 9.57
CA GLN A 148 -49.94 -50.97 10.10
C GLN A 148 -48.70 -50.23 10.58
N SER A 149 -47.80 -50.91 11.30
CA SER A 149 -46.54 -50.33 11.75
C SER A 149 -45.66 -49.89 10.58
N LEU A 150 -45.54 -50.72 9.54
CA LEU A 150 -44.76 -50.38 8.35
C LEU A 150 -45.37 -49.19 7.60
N THR A 151 -46.70 -49.16 7.43
CA THR A 151 -47.39 -48.03 6.80
C THR A 151 -47.17 -46.73 7.58
N ALA A 152 -47.31 -46.76 8.91
CA ALA A 152 -47.11 -45.59 9.76
C ALA A 152 -45.66 -45.06 9.70
N VAL A 153 -44.67 -45.96 9.66
CA VAL A 153 -43.25 -45.58 9.52
C VAL A 153 -43.01 -44.92 8.15
N VAL A 154 -43.55 -45.49 7.07
CA VAL A 154 -43.41 -44.94 5.72
C VAL A 154 -44.10 -43.57 5.59
N GLU A 155 -45.30 -43.40 6.14
CA GLU A 155 -46.00 -42.11 6.15
C GLU A 155 -45.21 -41.05 6.94
N LYS A 156 -44.73 -41.40 8.13
CA LYS A 156 -43.95 -40.48 8.97
C LYS A 156 -42.60 -40.12 8.36
N PHE A 157 -41.96 -41.09 7.68
CA PHE A 157 -40.75 -40.85 6.91
C PHE A 157 -41.02 -39.91 5.73
N ASN A 158 -42.05 -40.17 4.93
CA ASN A 158 -42.42 -39.32 3.80
C ASN A 158 -42.80 -37.90 4.25
N SER A 159 -43.55 -37.76 5.35
CA SER A 159 -43.92 -36.43 5.86
C SER A 159 -42.71 -35.67 6.39
N GLY A 160 -41.82 -36.35 7.12
CA GLY A 160 -40.59 -35.75 7.64
C GLY A 160 -39.65 -35.32 6.51
N LEU A 161 -39.50 -36.16 5.48
CA LEU A 161 -38.66 -35.88 4.33
C LEU A 161 -39.22 -34.71 3.50
N ASN A 162 -40.53 -34.67 3.23
CA ASN A 162 -41.12 -33.53 2.51
C ASN A 162 -41.03 -32.21 3.29
N ALA A 163 -41.25 -32.24 4.61
CA ALA A 163 -41.19 -31.04 5.44
C ALA A 163 -39.75 -30.52 5.57
N GLN A 164 -38.81 -31.36 6.03
CA GLN A 164 -37.43 -30.93 6.26
C GLN A 164 -36.71 -30.60 4.96
N MET A 165 -36.89 -31.40 3.91
CA MET A 165 -36.19 -31.18 2.65
C MET A 165 -36.79 -29.97 1.90
N GLY A 166 -38.11 -29.76 2.01
CA GLY A 166 -38.79 -28.57 1.48
C GLY A 166 -38.32 -27.28 2.17
N GLU A 167 -38.33 -27.23 3.50
CA GLU A 167 -37.86 -26.05 4.25
C GLU A 167 -36.38 -25.77 4.00
N ASN A 168 -35.53 -26.80 4.02
CA ASN A 168 -34.09 -26.63 3.77
C ASN A 168 -33.81 -26.14 2.34
N LEU A 169 -34.50 -26.67 1.32
CA LEU A 169 -34.36 -26.19 -0.05
C LEU A 169 -34.87 -24.77 -0.24
N GLN A 170 -35.93 -24.38 0.47
CA GLN A 170 -36.46 -23.02 0.44
C GLN A 170 -35.49 -22.03 1.09
N GLN A 171 -34.93 -22.37 2.27
CA GLN A 171 -33.88 -21.57 2.91
C GLN A 171 -32.62 -21.48 2.06
N PHE A 172 -32.19 -22.60 1.47
CA PHE A 172 -31.03 -22.62 0.58
C PHE A 172 -31.22 -21.70 -0.64
N THR A 173 -32.40 -21.74 -1.26
CA THR A 173 -32.73 -20.84 -2.39
C THR A 173 -32.71 -19.37 -1.95
N GLN A 174 -33.28 -19.03 -0.79
CA GLN A 174 -33.24 -17.67 -0.26
C GLN A 174 -31.81 -17.18 0.03
N GLN A 175 -30.96 -18.05 0.58
CA GLN A 175 -29.56 -17.73 0.81
C GLN A 175 -28.82 -17.48 -0.51
N LEU A 176 -29.07 -18.28 -1.54
CA LEU A 176 -28.50 -18.07 -2.88
C LEU A 176 -28.97 -16.77 -3.54
N GLU A 177 -30.25 -16.39 -3.39
CA GLU A 177 -30.75 -15.11 -3.89
C GLU A 177 -30.05 -13.92 -3.21
N ALA A 178 -29.69 -14.04 -1.93
CA ALA A 178 -28.97 -13.00 -1.19
C ALA A 178 -27.49 -12.84 -1.60
N VAL A 179 -26.89 -13.85 -2.26
CA VAL A 179 -25.49 -13.77 -2.73
C VAL A 179 -25.34 -12.78 -3.88
N SER A 180 -26.32 -12.71 -4.78
CA SER A 180 -26.29 -11.83 -5.95
C SER A 180 -26.14 -10.33 -5.60
N PRO A 181 -26.99 -9.73 -4.74
CA PRO A 181 -26.82 -8.34 -4.34
C PRO A 181 -25.55 -8.10 -3.51
N ALA A 182 -25.11 -9.09 -2.72
CA ALA A 182 -23.87 -8.99 -1.96
C ALA A 182 -22.64 -8.93 -2.88
N LEU A 183 -22.60 -9.75 -3.94
CA LEU A 183 -21.56 -9.69 -4.96
C LEU A 183 -21.59 -8.37 -5.72
N GLN A 184 -22.78 -7.86 -6.07
CA GLN A 184 -22.91 -6.57 -6.73
C GLN A 184 -22.39 -5.42 -5.85
N ALA A 185 -22.76 -5.40 -4.57
CA ALA A 185 -22.26 -4.41 -3.63
C ALA A 185 -20.73 -4.46 -3.47
N LEU A 186 -20.14 -5.66 -3.50
CA LEU A 186 -18.69 -5.84 -3.46
C LEU A 186 -18.01 -5.28 -4.72
N ILE A 187 -18.60 -5.52 -5.91
CA ILE A 187 -18.12 -4.98 -7.18
C ILE A 187 -18.18 -3.45 -7.17
N ASP A 188 -19.31 -2.88 -6.76
CA ASP A 188 -19.51 -1.42 -6.70
C ASP A 188 -18.51 -0.78 -5.71
N GLN A 189 -18.29 -1.40 -4.56
CA GLN A 189 -17.30 -0.94 -3.57
C GLN A 189 -15.88 -1.00 -4.13
N HIS A 190 -15.51 -2.07 -4.85
CA HIS A 190 -14.20 -2.18 -5.48
C HIS A 190 -13.98 -1.13 -6.58
N GLN A 191 -15.01 -0.82 -7.38
CA GLN A 191 -14.94 0.27 -8.35
C GLN A 191 -14.72 1.62 -7.69
N GLN A 192 -15.47 1.94 -6.62
CA GLN A 192 -15.26 3.18 -5.87
C GLN A 192 -13.85 3.28 -5.28
N HIS A 193 -13.31 2.20 -4.72
CA HIS A 193 -11.94 2.21 -4.20
C HIS A 193 -10.89 2.42 -5.30
N ALA A 194 -11.10 1.86 -6.48
CA ALA A 194 -10.21 2.07 -7.63
C ALA A 194 -10.21 3.53 -8.09
N GLU A 195 -11.38 4.17 -8.17
CA GLU A 195 -11.50 5.60 -8.48
C GLU A 195 -10.80 6.46 -7.43
N LEU A 196 -11.03 6.18 -6.14
CA LEU A 196 -10.40 6.89 -5.03
C LEU A 196 -8.87 6.76 -5.06
N ALA A 197 -8.35 5.57 -5.34
CA ALA A 197 -6.92 5.33 -5.48
C ALA A 197 -6.31 6.14 -6.64
N THR A 198 -7.05 6.30 -7.73
CA THR A 198 -6.63 7.12 -8.88
C THR A 198 -6.57 8.59 -8.50
N VAL A 199 -7.56 9.10 -7.77
CA VAL A 199 -7.58 10.48 -7.23
C VAL A 199 -6.39 10.72 -6.30
N TYR A 200 -6.12 9.80 -5.36
CA TYR A 200 -4.98 9.92 -4.44
C TYR A 200 -3.64 9.90 -5.18
N ARG A 201 -3.50 9.03 -6.19
CA ARG A 201 -2.29 8.98 -7.03
C ARG A 201 -2.05 10.33 -7.71
N ASP A 202 -3.08 10.88 -8.33
CA ASP A 202 -2.97 12.14 -9.06
C ASP A 202 -2.68 13.31 -8.10
N GLN A 203 -3.34 13.36 -6.94
CA GLN A 203 -3.03 14.33 -5.87
C GLN A 203 -1.59 14.21 -5.35
N THR A 204 -1.10 12.98 -5.16
CA THR A 204 0.27 12.74 -4.70
C THR A 204 1.28 13.23 -5.74
N ALA A 205 1.01 12.99 -7.03
CA ALA A 205 1.84 13.50 -8.12
C ALA A 205 1.88 15.04 -8.16
N THR A 206 0.72 15.71 -7.95
CA THR A 206 0.67 17.18 -7.84
C THR A 206 1.48 17.69 -6.65
N LEU A 207 1.30 17.10 -5.46
CA LEU A 207 2.06 17.48 -4.26
C LEU A 207 3.57 17.30 -4.44
N LEU A 208 4.00 16.23 -5.12
CA LEU A 208 5.42 16.01 -5.40
C LEU A 208 6.00 17.13 -6.29
N ASN A 209 5.24 17.56 -7.31
CA ASN A 209 5.65 18.68 -8.16
C ASN A 209 5.72 20.00 -7.37
N GLU A 210 4.77 20.27 -6.48
CA GLU A 210 4.80 21.45 -5.62
C GLU A 210 6.01 21.44 -4.67
N ILE A 211 6.34 20.29 -4.08
CA ILE A 211 7.52 20.12 -3.22
C ILE A 211 8.81 20.37 -4.01
N ASN A 212 8.93 19.81 -5.22
CA ASN A 212 10.09 20.05 -6.08
C ASN A 212 10.24 21.54 -6.43
N GLY A 213 9.15 22.23 -6.77
CA GLY A 213 9.17 23.67 -7.01
C GLY A 213 9.55 24.49 -5.77
N ALA A 214 9.08 24.09 -4.58
CA ALA A 214 9.49 24.71 -3.33
C ALA A 214 10.99 24.51 -3.03
N GLN A 215 11.53 23.33 -3.32
CA GLN A 215 12.96 23.03 -3.20
C GLN A 215 13.80 23.91 -4.13
N GLU A 216 13.39 24.06 -5.40
CA GLU A 216 14.09 24.92 -6.36
C GLU A 216 14.11 26.39 -5.89
N ASN A 217 12.98 26.89 -5.39
CA ASN A 217 12.89 28.23 -4.80
C ASN A 217 13.80 28.40 -3.57
N LEU A 218 13.88 27.39 -2.70
CA LEU A 218 14.80 27.43 -1.55
C LEU A 218 16.27 27.48 -1.98
N LEU A 219 16.61 26.76 -3.05
CA LEU A 219 17.97 26.75 -3.59
C LEU A 219 18.35 28.11 -4.20
N LEU A 220 17.43 28.74 -4.94
CA LEU A 220 17.56 30.11 -5.43
C LEU A 220 17.68 31.14 -4.30
N LEU A 221 16.87 31.01 -3.24
CA LEU A 221 16.94 31.88 -2.07
C LEU A 221 18.30 31.74 -1.37
N HIS A 222 18.78 30.51 -1.18
CA HIS A 222 20.09 30.23 -0.60
C HIS A 222 21.21 30.87 -1.42
N GLN A 223 21.16 30.76 -2.75
CA GLN A 223 22.14 31.40 -3.64
C GLN A 223 22.15 32.92 -3.45
N ARG A 224 20.98 33.58 -3.45
CA ARG A 224 20.89 35.03 -3.21
C ARG A 224 21.38 35.45 -1.83
N ILE A 225 21.12 34.66 -0.78
CA ILE A 225 21.64 34.93 0.56
C ILE A 225 23.16 34.81 0.59
N THR A 226 23.74 33.91 -0.20
CA THR A 226 25.19 33.74 -0.30
C THR A 226 25.87 34.88 -1.07
N GLU A 227 25.15 35.57 -1.96
CA GLU A 227 25.63 36.75 -2.71
C GLU A 227 25.50 38.07 -1.91
N LEU A 228 24.69 38.11 -0.85
CA LEU A 228 24.49 39.30 0.00
C LEU A 228 25.80 39.88 0.59
N PRO A 229 26.76 39.07 1.07
CA PRO A 229 28.06 39.55 1.55
C PRO A 229 28.88 40.30 0.49
N GLU A 230 28.79 39.94 -0.79
CA GLU A 230 29.47 40.66 -1.89
C GLU A 230 28.94 42.10 -1.98
N ILE A 231 27.63 42.31 -1.81
CA ILE A 231 27.03 43.64 -1.77
C ILE A 231 27.58 44.45 -0.58
N PHE A 232 27.76 43.82 0.58
CA PHE A 232 28.36 44.50 1.74
C PHE A 232 29.83 44.86 1.51
N ASN A 233 30.57 44.12 0.68
CA ASN A 233 31.96 44.44 0.31
C ASN A 233 32.06 45.62 -0.68
N VAL A 234 31.00 45.94 -1.43
CA VAL A 234 30.95 47.10 -2.34
C VAL A 234 30.68 48.41 -1.59
N ILE A 235 30.03 48.35 -0.42
CA ILE A 235 29.69 49.54 0.38
C ILE A 235 30.94 50.35 0.78
N PRO A 236 32.03 49.76 1.32
CA PRO A 236 33.24 50.50 1.64
C PRO A 236 33.87 51.19 0.43
N ALA A 237 33.91 50.52 -0.74
CA ALA A 237 34.46 51.10 -1.96
C ALA A 237 33.63 52.29 -2.46
N LEU A 238 32.29 52.18 -2.38
CA LEU A 238 31.38 53.27 -2.73
C LEU A 238 31.52 54.47 -1.77
N VAL A 239 31.67 54.20 -0.47
CA VAL A 239 31.90 55.24 0.55
C VAL A 239 33.23 55.96 0.30
N GLU A 240 34.29 55.22 -0.02
CA GLU A 240 35.59 55.81 -0.34
C GLU A 240 35.57 56.62 -1.64
N GLN A 241 34.87 56.13 -2.67
CA GLN A 241 34.65 56.88 -3.91
C GLN A 241 33.92 58.20 -3.64
N GLN A 242 32.89 58.19 -2.79
CA GLN A 242 32.17 59.40 -2.40
C GLN A 242 33.03 60.36 -1.58
N ARG A 243 33.91 59.85 -0.72
CA ARG A 243 34.88 60.66 0.02
C ARG A 243 35.88 61.35 -0.91
N ASN A 244 36.42 60.62 -1.88
CA ASN A 244 37.32 61.17 -2.91
C ASN A 244 36.63 62.23 -3.78
N HIS A 245 35.37 62.00 -4.17
CA HIS A 245 34.58 62.99 -4.89
C HIS A 245 34.37 64.27 -4.06
N ALA A 246 34.06 64.15 -2.77
CA ALA A 246 33.90 65.31 -1.89
C ALA A 246 35.21 66.12 -1.76
N GLU A 247 36.35 65.44 -1.69
CA GLU A 247 37.67 66.08 -1.65
C GLU A 247 38.00 66.81 -2.97
N GLN A 248 37.73 66.19 -4.13
CA GLN A 248 37.89 66.82 -5.44
C GLN A 248 37.03 68.08 -5.60
N ILE A 249 35.77 68.04 -5.12
CA ILE A 249 34.89 69.22 -5.10
C ILE A 249 35.51 70.32 -4.23
N SER A 250 36.05 69.97 -3.05
CA SER A 250 36.69 70.95 -2.17
C SER A 250 37.93 71.60 -2.81
N ILE A 251 38.75 70.82 -3.52
CA ILE A 251 39.91 71.35 -4.26
C ILE A 251 39.45 72.30 -5.37
N MET A 252 38.45 71.89 -6.16
CA MET A 252 37.90 72.70 -7.25
C MET A 252 37.32 74.04 -6.75
N LEU A 253 36.65 74.04 -5.59
CA LEU A 253 36.15 75.26 -4.96
C LEU A 253 37.28 76.19 -4.51
N ASN A 254 38.38 75.65 -3.98
CA ASN A 254 39.55 76.44 -3.60
C ASN A 254 40.28 77.03 -4.82
N GLU A 255 40.42 76.27 -5.91
CA GLU A 255 40.99 76.78 -7.16
C GLU A 255 40.11 77.88 -7.78
N GLN A 256 38.79 77.73 -7.70
CA GLN A 256 37.86 78.78 -8.15
C GLN A 256 38.02 80.05 -7.30
N GLN A 257 38.18 79.93 -5.99
CA GLN A 257 38.45 81.07 -5.10
C GLN A 257 39.79 81.76 -5.43
N ALA A 258 40.84 80.99 -5.71
CA ALA A 258 42.14 81.53 -6.15
C ALA A 258 42.04 82.22 -7.53
N SER A 259 41.22 81.70 -8.44
CA SER A 259 40.93 82.34 -9.73
C SER A 259 40.23 83.69 -9.56
N ILE A 260 39.32 83.80 -8.58
CA ILE A 260 38.67 85.07 -8.22
C ILE A 260 39.70 86.08 -7.68
N GLU A 261 40.68 85.66 -6.88
CA GLU A 261 41.77 86.53 -6.40
C GLU A 261 42.69 87.01 -7.55
N VAL A 262 43.05 86.13 -8.50
CA VAL A 262 43.85 86.49 -9.68
C VAL A 262 43.10 87.46 -10.59
N LEU A 263 41.79 87.27 -10.77
CA LEU A 263 40.95 88.21 -11.51
C LEU A 263 40.88 89.57 -10.82
N GLN A 264 40.76 89.61 -9.48
CA GLN A 264 40.80 90.85 -8.71
C GLN A 264 42.15 91.57 -8.81
N GLN A 265 43.27 90.84 -8.86
CA GLN A 265 44.61 91.40 -9.06
C GLN A 265 44.89 91.87 -10.49
N SER A 266 44.16 91.35 -11.49
CA SER A 266 44.38 91.68 -12.90
C SER A 266 43.55 92.88 -13.38
N ILE A 267 42.51 93.29 -12.64
CA ILE A 267 41.68 94.46 -12.94
C ILE A 267 42.48 95.78 -13.01
N PRO A 268 43.47 96.06 -12.12
CA PRO A 268 44.29 97.27 -12.19
C PRO A 268 45.18 97.37 -13.45
N ASP A 269 45.58 96.24 -14.04
CA ASP A 269 46.52 96.16 -15.16
C ASP A 269 45.88 96.35 -16.55
N ILE A 270 44.54 96.38 -16.62
CA ILE A 270 43.78 96.58 -17.86
C ILE A 270 43.80 98.05 -18.28
N ALA A 271 43.70 98.98 -17.33
CA ALA A 271 43.70 100.43 -17.60
C ALA A 271 44.99 100.94 -18.28
N PRO A 272 46.21 100.63 -17.78
CA PRO A 272 47.45 101.08 -18.43
C PRO A 272 47.70 100.42 -19.80
N LYS A 273 47.22 99.20 -20.02
CA LYS A 273 47.30 98.52 -21.33
C LYS A 273 46.39 99.16 -22.38
N PHE A 274 45.21 99.66 -21.98
CA PHE A 274 44.35 100.45 -22.86
C PHE A 274 45.00 101.78 -23.25
N GLU A 275 45.64 102.45 -22.30
CA GLU A 275 46.34 103.73 -22.53
C GLU A 275 47.59 103.57 -23.44
N ALA A 276 48.30 102.43 -23.32
CA ALA A 276 49.38 102.06 -24.23
C ALA A 276 48.89 101.78 -25.66
N LEU A 277 47.70 101.17 -25.79
CA LEU A 277 47.05 100.93 -27.08
C LEU A 277 46.71 102.26 -27.79
N THR A 278 46.16 103.23 -27.04
CA THR A 278 45.81 104.55 -27.58
C THR A 278 47.05 105.33 -28.03
N ARG A 279 48.15 105.27 -27.27
CA ARG A 279 49.44 105.84 -27.68
C ARG A 279 50.03 105.17 -28.93
N GLY A 280 49.88 103.85 -29.07
CA GLY A 280 50.31 103.11 -30.25
C GLY A 280 49.56 103.52 -31.52
N ILE A 281 48.27 103.83 -31.40
CA ILE A 281 47.43 104.30 -32.51
C ILE A 281 47.85 105.71 -32.97
N ASP A 282 48.18 106.63 -32.06
CA ASP A 282 48.68 107.97 -32.42
C ASP A 282 50.04 107.93 -33.13
N GLN A 283 50.95 107.05 -32.69
CA GLN A 283 52.24 106.87 -33.37
C GLN A 283 52.08 106.27 -34.78
N ALA A 284 51.15 105.32 -34.94
CA ALA A 284 50.82 104.76 -36.26
C ALA A 284 50.25 105.83 -37.20
N HIS A 285 49.46 106.77 -36.68
CA HIS A 285 48.90 107.88 -37.46
C HIS A 285 49.98 108.86 -37.94
N GLN A 286 50.97 109.20 -37.11
CA GLN A 286 52.10 110.03 -37.52
C GLN A 286 53.02 109.33 -38.54
N GLN A 287 53.27 108.03 -38.38
CA GLN A 287 54.04 107.25 -39.35
C GLN A 287 53.35 107.14 -40.71
N LEU A 288 52.01 107.00 -40.73
CA LEU A 288 51.23 107.05 -41.97
C LEU A 288 51.35 108.40 -42.69
N GLY A 289 51.33 109.51 -41.94
CA GLY A 289 51.57 110.86 -42.50
C GLY A 289 52.94 111.02 -43.16
N ALA A 290 53.98 110.46 -42.54
CA ALA A 290 55.34 110.43 -43.12
C ALA A 290 55.44 109.50 -44.35
N GLN A 291 54.74 108.35 -44.34
CA GLN A 291 54.68 107.45 -45.49
C GLN A 291 53.96 108.05 -46.70
N VAL A 292 52.87 108.80 -46.50
CA VAL A 292 52.16 109.50 -47.59
C VAL A 292 53.04 110.58 -48.23
N SER A 293 53.83 111.32 -47.42
CA SER A 293 54.80 112.29 -47.93
C SER A 293 55.91 111.62 -48.77
N ASN A 294 56.43 110.48 -48.30
CA ASN A 294 57.37 109.65 -49.06
C ASN A 294 56.75 109.05 -50.33
N LEU A 295 55.45 108.71 -50.35
CA LEU A 295 54.77 108.23 -51.55
C LEU A 295 54.59 109.32 -52.61
N ILE A 296 54.36 110.58 -52.21
CA ILE A 296 54.30 111.72 -53.14
C ILE A 296 55.68 111.97 -53.78
N SER A 297 56.77 111.89 -53.02
CA SER A 297 58.12 112.00 -53.58
C SER A 297 58.47 110.79 -54.47
N LEU A 298 58.10 109.57 -54.05
CA LEU A 298 58.31 108.35 -54.82
C LEU A 298 57.53 108.35 -56.14
N SER A 299 56.32 108.93 -56.18
CA SER A 299 55.52 109.07 -57.40
C SER A 299 56.18 110.01 -58.42
N LYS A 300 56.76 111.13 -57.95
CA LYS A 300 57.52 112.07 -58.80
C LYS A 300 58.80 111.43 -59.35
N THR A 301 59.52 110.67 -58.52
CA THR A 301 60.69 109.87 -58.95
C THR A 301 60.30 108.71 -59.89
N GLN A 302 59.14 108.07 -59.69
CA GLN A 302 58.65 107.01 -60.57
C GLN A 302 58.27 107.51 -61.96
N ALA A 303 57.74 108.72 -62.12
CA ALA A 303 57.47 109.30 -63.45
C ALA A 303 58.76 109.50 -64.27
N GLU A 304 59.84 109.94 -63.61
CA GLU A 304 61.18 110.10 -64.19
C GLU A 304 61.82 108.75 -64.56
N VAL A 305 61.69 107.76 -63.66
CA VAL A 305 62.23 106.40 -63.81
C VAL A 305 61.42 105.56 -64.80
N PHE A 306 60.11 105.79 -64.95
CA PHE A 306 59.26 105.16 -65.96
C PHE A 306 59.69 105.57 -67.38
N ASN A 307 60.02 106.85 -67.58
CA ASN A 307 60.55 107.36 -68.84
C ASN A 307 61.90 106.70 -69.21
N GLN A 308 62.73 106.38 -68.21
CA GLN A 308 64.00 105.65 -68.38
C GLN A 308 63.85 104.11 -68.46
N ARG A 309 62.75 103.54 -67.96
CA ARG A 309 62.45 102.09 -68.03
C ARG A 309 61.89 101.71 -69.40
N THR A 310 61.07 102.55 -70.02
CA THR A 310 60.61 102.36 -71.40
C THR A 310 61.77 102.31 -72.39
N SER A 311 62.86 103.05 -72.15
CA SER A 311 64.08 102.99 -72.98
C SER A 311 64.97 101.77 -72.70
N LYS A 312 64.75 101.04 -71.60
CA LYS A 312 65.51 99.82 -71.22
C LYS A 312 64.75 98.51 -71.48
N VAL A 313 63.43 98.55 -71.63
CA VAL A 313 62.60 97.41 -72.08
C VAL A 313 62.91 97.01 -73.54
N VAL A 314 63.40 97.93 -74.36
CA VAL A 314 63.91 97.65 -75.72
C VAL A 314 65.25 96.86 -75.69
N ALA A 315 65.98 96.87 -74.56
CA ALA A 315 67.34 96.32 -74.45
C ALA A 315 67.47 95.06 -73.56
N LEU A 316 66.41 94.62 -72.87
CA LEU A 316 66.42 93.42 -72.03
C LEU A 316 65.53 92.29 -72.57
N ALA A 317 65.28 92.34 -73.89
CA ALA A 317 64.98 91.17 -74.71
C ALA A 317 66.08 90.09 -74.64
N ASP A 318 67.24 90.37 -74.03
CA ASP A 318 68.42 89.50 -74.04
C ASP A 318 68.70 88.69 -72.75
N VAL A 319 67.98 88.87 -71.62
CA VAL A 319 68.41 88.23 -70.34
C VAL A 319 67.29 87.55 -69.52
N VAL A 320 66.05 87.50 -69.99
CA VAL A 320 65.00 86.62 -69.37
C VAL A 320 65.23 85.14 -69.70
N THR A 321 66.32 84.81 -70.39
CA THR A 321 66.86 83.46 -70.57
C THR A 321 67.50 82.84 -69.32
N SER A 322 67.52 83.50 -68.16
CA SER A 322 67.93 82.83 -66.91
C SER A 322 67.51 83.56 -65.64
N MET A 323 66.33 83.26 -65.11
CA MET A 323 66.10 83.03 -63.66
C MET A 323 64.70 82.40 -63.44
N ASP A 324 64.71 81.24 -62.80
CA ASP A 324 63.75 80.12 -62.91
C ASP A 324 62.50 80.25 -62.00
N PRO A 325 61.26 80.04 -62.51
CA PRO A 325 60.01 79.95 -61.73
C PRO A 325 59.92 78.77 -60.73
N ASN A 326 60.86 77.81 -60.76
CA ASN A 326 60.73 76.56 -60.00
C ASN A 326 61.04 76.65 -58.49
N HIS A 327 61.70 77.69 -57.97
CA HIS A 327 62.07 77.71 -56.54
C HIS A 327 60.89 78.01 -55.60
N PHE A 328 59.92 78.81 -56.05
CA PHE A 328 58.73 79.12 -55.23
C PHE A 328 57.74 77.95 -55.20
N SER A 329 57.57 77.26 -56.33
CA SER A 329 56.76 76.04 -56.43
C SER A 329 57.33 74.90 -55.58
N LYS A 330 58.67 74.75 -55.56
CA LYS A 330 59.37 73.71 -54.80
C LYS A 330 59.19 73.85 -53.28
N ALA A 331 59.28 75.07 -52.76
CA ALA A 331 59.13 75.34 -51.32
C ALA A 331 57.70 75.05 -50.79
N ILE A 332 56.67 75.37 -51.59
CA ILE A 332 55.27 75.05 -51.24
C ILE A 332 55.01 73.54 -51.34
N HIS A 333 55.63 72.85 -52.31
CA HIS A 333 55.46 71.41 -52.51
C HIS A 333 56.13 70.57 -51.40
N GLU A 334 57.32 70.95 -50.95
CA GLU A 334 58.05 70.25 -49.88
C GLU A 334 57.30 70.29 -48.53
N GLN A 335 56.67 71.41 -48.18
CA GLN A 335 55.89 71.52 -46.94
C GLN A 335 54.60 70.69 -46.98
N ALA A 336 53.93 70.60 -48.14
CA ALA A 336 52.72 69.81 -48.31
C ALA A 336 52.99 68.29 -48.23
N ILE A 337 54.17 67.84 -48.69
CA ILE A 337 54.59 66.44 -48.61
C ILE A 337 54.87 66.03 -47.16
N SER A 338 55.61 66.85 -46.41
CA SER A 338 55.95 66.56 -45.01
C SER A 338 54.72 66.44 -44.09
N HIS A 339 53.69 67.26 -44.31
CA HIS A 339 52.43 67.16 -43.55
C HIS A 339 51.63 65.89 -43.88
N ARG A 340 51.69 65.43 -45.13
CA ARG A 340 51.00 64.21 -45.57
C ARG A 340 51.62 62.95 -44.97
N GLU A 341 52.95 62.91 -44.85
CA GLU A 341 53.69 61.77 -44.28
C GLU A 341 53.41 61.63 -42.78
N SER A 342 53.41 62.74 -42.04
CA SER A 342 53.12 62.74 -40.61
C SER A 342 51.67 62.31 -40.28
N MET A 343 50.69 62.67 -41.13
CA MET A 343 49.31 62.17 -40.99
C MET A 343 49.17 60.68 -41.35
N ALA A 344 49.98 60.17 -42.29
CA ALA A 344 50.00 58.75 -42.64
C ALA A 344 50.58 57.88 -41.51
N GLU A 345 51.63 58.36 -40.82
CA GLU A 345 52.18 57.68 -39.64
C GLU A 345 51.18 57.61 -38.48
N LEU A 346 50.45 58.70 -38.23
CA LEU A 346 49.40 58.75 -37.20
C LEU A 346 48.27 57.74 -37.48
N ALA A 347 47.83 57.64 -38.74
CA ALA A 347 46.82 56.68 -39.15
C ALA A 347 47.29 55.22 -39.01
N GLN A 348 48.56 54.93 -39.32
CA GLN A 348 49.14 53.60 -39.13
C GLN A 348 49.27 53.22 -37.65
N LEU A 349 49.63 54.17 -36.78
CA LEU A 349 49.72 53.93 -35.34
C LEU A 349 48.36 53.53 -34.77
N ILE A 350 47.31 54.30 -35.08
CA ILE A 350 45.94 54.02 -34.61
C ILE A 350 45.45 52.66 -35.12
N ALA A 351 45.67 52.34 -36.40
CA ALA A 351 45.26 51.04 -36.96
C ALA A 351 46.00 49.86 -36.31
N LYS A 352 47.28 50.01 -35.99
CA LYS A 352 48.09 48.98 -35.32
C LYS A 352 47.62 48.74 -33.89
N THR A 353 47.35 49.80 -33.12
CA THR A 353 46.87 49.69 -31.74
C THR A 353 45.49 49.05 -31.68
N HIS A 354 44.60 49.38 -32.64
CA HIS A 354 43.26 48.80 -32.70
C HIS A 354 43.27 47.30 -33.05
N ASN A 355 44.12 46.89 -34.00
CA ASN A 355 44.27 45.48 -34.37
C ASN A 355 44.89 44.63 -33.25
N GLN A 356 45.86 45.17 -32.49
CA GLN A 356 46.40 44.47 -31.31
C GLN A 356 45.34 44.28 -30.23
N MET A 357 44.52 45.30 -29.96
CA MET A 357 43.45 45.22 -28.97
C MET A 357 42.40 44.15 -29.32
N ILE A 358 42.00 44.06 -30.59
CA ILE A 358 41.05 43.04 -31.08
C ILE A 358 41.66 41.63 -30.95
N SER A 359 42.94 41.46 -31.26
CA SER A 359 43.64 40.18 -31.14
C SER A 359 43.73 39.71 -29.68
N GLU A 360 44.08 40.61 -28.75
CA GLU A 360 44.17 40.31 -27.31
C GLU A 360 42.79 39.93 -26.73
N LEU A 361 41.74 40.68 -27.06
CA LEU A 361 40.37 40.36 -26.63
C LEU A 361 39.88 39.01 -27.15
N SER A 362 40.15 38.69 -28.43
CA SER A 362 39.80 37.40 -29.03
C SER A 362 40.52 36.24 -28.33
N GLN A 363 41.79 36.45 -27.97
CA GLN A 363 42.62 35.45 -27.30
C GLN A 363 42.17 35.17 -25.86
N VAL A 364 41.73 36.21 -25.13
CA VAL A 364 41.14 36.06 -23.78
C VAL A 364 39.81 35.32 -23.86
N ILE A 365 38.91 35.72 -24.76
CA ILE A 365 37.59 35.08 -24.93
C ILE A 365 37.75 33.61 -25.34
N SER A 366 38.65 33.30 -26.27
CA SER A 366 38.90 31.92 -26.70
C SER A 366 39.52 31.06 -25.60
N ARG A 367 40.39 31.64 -24.76
CA ARG A 367 40.99 30.97 -23.60
C ARG A 367 39.95 30.66 -22.51
N ASP A 368 39.08 31.61 -22.20
CA ASP A 368 38.05 31.42 -21.18
C ASP A 368 36.95 30.45 -21.64
N LEU A 369 36.54 30.51 -22.92
CA LEU A 369 35.62 29.54 -23.49
C LEU A 369 36.22 28.13 -23.54
N SER A 370 37.51 28.00 -23.88
CA SER A 370 38.18 26.68 -23.88
C SER A 370 38.33 26.12 -22.45
N ASN A 371 38.58 26.97 -21.46
CA ASN A 371 38.64 26.55 -20.05
C ASN A 371 37.25 26.16 -19.52
N ALA A 372 36.20 26.88 -19.93
CA ALA A 372 34.82 26.54 -19.62
C ALA A 372 34.42 25.21 -20.25
N ASP A 373 34.78 24.94 -21.51
CA ASP A 373 34.48 23.67 -22.20
C ASP A 373 35.14 22.47 -21.49
N VAL A 374 36.41 22.62 -21.08
CA VAL A 374 37.12 21.60 -20.29
C VAL A 374 36.48 21.40 -18.91
N SER A 375 36.05 22.48 -18.24
CA SER A 375 35.40 22.40 -16.94
C SER A 375 34.02 21.74 -17.01
N ILE A 376 33.23 22.07 -18.04
CA ILE A 376 31.90 21.49 -18.28
C ILE A 376 32.04 20.01 -18.59
N LYS A 377 32.99 19.61 -19.45
CA LYS A 377 33.23 18.20 -19.77
C LYS A 377 33.62 17.39 -18.52
N ARG A 378 34.47 17.95 -17.66
CA ARG A 378 34.87 17.32 -16.39
C ARG A 378 33.71 17.23 -15.39
N GLN A 379 32.84 18.23 -15.34
CA GLN A 379 31.62 18.17 -14.54
C GLN A 379 30.62 17.13 -15.07
N TYR A 380 30.54 16.96 -16.39
CA TYR A 380 29.69 15.96 -17.02
C TYR A 380 30.19 14.53 -16.73
N GLU A 381 31.51 14.30 -16.80
CA GLU A 381 32.12 13.01 -16.44
C GLU A 381 31.93 12.68 -14.95
N LEU A 382 32.11 13.66 -14.04
CA LEU A 382 31.84 13.48 -12.60
C LEU A 382 30.36 13.25 -12.28
N LEU A 383 29.47 13.90 -13.03
CA LEU A 383 28.03 13.71 -12.89
C LEU A 383 27.62 12.32 -13.38
N ASP A 384 28.15 11.86 -14.51
CA ASP A 384 27.87 10.53 -15.07
C ASP A 384 28.37 9.43 -14.12
N GLU A 385 29.56 9.59 -13.54
CA GLU A 385 30.10 8.67 -12.53
C GLU A 385 29.21 8.61 -11.28
N ARG A 386 28.79 9.76 -10.74
CA ARG A 386 27.87 9.81 -9.59
C ARG A 386 26.49 9.26 -9.90
N LEU A 387 25.94 9.56 -11.07
CA LEU A 387 24.63 9.03 -11.49
C LEU A 387 24.70 7.52 -11.63
N ARG A 388 25.79 6.98 -12.16
CA ARG A 388 26.00 5.54 -12.26
C ARG A 388 26.09 4.88 -10.89
N ASP A 389 26.88 5.44 -9.97
CA ASP A 389 26.99 4.94 -8.60
C ASP A 389 25.65 4.99 -7.85
N GLU A 390 24.88 6.07 -8.04
CA GLU A 390 23.57 6.23 -7.41
C GLU A 390 22.54 5.25 -8.01
N VAL A 391 22.54 5.06 -9.33
CA VAL A 391 21.67 4.07 -9.99
C VAL A 391 22.03 2.66 -9.54
N GLU A 392 23.32 2.33 -9.42
CA GLU A 392 23.78 1.03 -8.93
C GLU A 392 23.41 0.80 -7.46
N SER A 393 23.53 1.84 -6.62
CA SER A 393 23.09 1.85 -5.22
C SER A 393 21.57 1.64 -5.08
N VAL A 394 20.77 2.38 -5.87
CA VAL A 394 19.31 2.26 -5.87
C VAL A 394 18.88 0.88 -6.38
N MET A 395 19.51 0.36 -7.43
CA MET A 395 19.22 -0.98 -7.94
C MET A 395 19.60 -2.08 -6.95
N ALA A 396 20.71 -1.91 -6.22
CA ALA A 396 21.10 -2.82 -5.14
C ALA A 396 20.11 -2.78 -3.98
N ALA A 397 19.70 -1.58 -3.54
CA ALA A 397 18.71 -1.41 -2.48
C ALA A 397 17.32 -1.95 -2.87
N MET A 398 16.89 -1.73 -4.13
CA MET A 398 15.67 -2.31 -4.67
C MET A 398 15.77 -3.83 -4.79
N GLY A 399 16.93 -4.38 -5.16
CA GLY A 399 17.18 -5.81 -5.22
C GLY A 399 17.10 -6.48 -3.84
N ASP A 400 17.65 -5.85 -2.81
CA ASP A 400 17.58 -6.31 -1.43
C ASP A 400 16.15 -6.23 -0.87
N ALA A 401 15.45 -5.13 -1.16
CA ALA A 401 14.04 -4.98 -0.80
C ALA A 401 13.15 -6.01 -1.50
N LEU A 402 13.35 -6.25 -2.81
CA LEU A 402 12.61 -7.27 -3.57
C LEU A 402 12.94 -8.70 -3.10
N GLY A 403 14.21 -8.98 -2.75
CA GLY A 403 14.63 -10.24 -2.17
C GLY A 403 13.97 -10.49 -0.81
N THR A 404 13.94 -9.48 0.05
CA THR A 404 13.27 -9.51 1.36
C THR A 404 11.78 -9.73 1.20
N LEU A 405 11.12 -8.95 0.34
CA LEU A 405 9.68 -9.01 0.11
C LEU A 405 9.25 -10.35 -0.51
N SER A 406 10.04 -10.90 -1.44
CA SER A 406 9.83 -12.24 -2.01
C SER A 406 10.05 -13.35 -0.98
N GLY A 407 11.04 -13.19 -0.10
CA GLY A 407 11.29 -14.08 1.04
C GLY A 407 10.13 -14.11 2.03
N GLU A 408 9.60 -12.95 2.40
CA GLU A 408 8.40 -12.83 3.25
C GLU A 408 7.18 -13.42 2.56
N PHE A 409 6.93 -13.10 1.30
CA PHE A 409 5.80 -13.65 0.55
C PHE A 409 5.84 -15.17 0.47
N SER A 410 7.00 -15.77 0.20
CA SER A 410 7.18 -17.24 0.22
C SER A 410 7.01 -17.86 1.61
N ARG A 411 7.42 -17.15 2.67
CA ARG A 411 7.22 -17.60 4.05
C ARG A 411 5.73 -17.60 4.39
N ASP A 412 5.04 -16.54 4.05
CA ASP A 412 3.61 -16.35 4.33
C ASP A 412 2.76 -17.34 3.52
N PHE A 413 3.11 -17.57 2.24
CA PHE A 413 2.45 -18.59 1.41
C PHE A 413 2.63 -20.01 1.97
N ARG A 414 3.82 -20.33 2.50
CA ARG A 414 4.07 -21.63 3.16
C ARG A 414 3.28 -21.76 4.47
N GLN A 415 3.19 -20.71 5.27
CA GLN A 415 2.36 -20.70 6.48
C GLN A 415 0.88 -20.90 6.13
N LEU A 416 0.38 -20.20 5.11
CA LEU A 416 -1.00 -20.33 4.63
C LEU A 416 -1.28 -21.79 4.20
N ILE A 417 -0.42 -22.39 3.39
CA ILE A 417 -0.57 -23.79 2.97
C ILE A 417 -0.53 -24.74 4.17
N GLN A 418 0.33 -24.51 5.16
CA GLN A 418 0.36 -25.31 6.38
C GLN A 418 -0.93 -25.17 7.20
N GLN A 419 -1.50 -23.97 7.29
CA GLN A 419 -2.79 -23.76 7.96
C GLN A 419 -3.93 -24.45 7.22
N MET A 420 -3.97 -24.34 5.89
CA MET A 420 -4.96 -25.05 5.06
C MET A 420 -4.85 -26.57 5.25
N LYS A 421 -3.63 -27.13 5.27
CA LYS A 421 -3.43 -28.56 5.56
C LYS A 421 -3.85 -28.98 6.98
N ARG A 422 -3.67 -28.11 7.98
CA ARG A 422 -4.15 -28.39 9.35
C ARG A 422 -5.67 -28.40 9.41
N ILE A 423 -6.32 -27.47 8.73
CA ILE A 423 -7.79 -27.41 8.65
C ILE A 423 -8.32 -28.65 7.92
N ASP A 424 -7.68 -29.06 6.82
CA ASP A 424 -8.04 -30.29 6.09
C ASP A 424 -7.84 -31.55 6.95
N ALA A 425 -6.74 -31.64 7.70
CA ALA A 425 -6.50 -32.75 8.63
C ALA A 425 -7.49 -32.76 9.83
N GLN A 426 -7.92 -31.59 10.31
CA GLN A 426 -8.97 -31.47 11.32
C GLN A 426 -10.33 -31.89 10.76
N ALA A 427 -10.66 -31.48 9.54
CA ALA A 427 -11.87 -31.91 8.85
C ALA A 427 -11.89 -33.43 8.64
N GLN A 428 -10.75 -34.04 8.25
CA GLN A 428 -10.64 -35.49 8.09
C GLN A 428 -10.76 -36.27 9.41
N LYS A 429 -10.25 -35.73 10.53
CA LYS A 429 -10.45 -36.33 11.86
C LYS A 429 -11.90 -36.31 12.28
N VAL A 430 -12.61 -35.21 12.05
CA VAL A 430 -14.05 -35.10 12.34
C VAL A 430 -14.88 -36.07 11.49
N THR A 431 -14.45 -36.39 10.27
CA THR A 431 -15.11 -37.42 9.43
C THR A 431 -14.66 -38.86 9.75
N GLY A 432 -13.52 -39.05 10.43
CA GLY A 432 -12.97 -40.37 10.75
C GLY A 432 -13.49 -41.00 12.05
N GLU A 433 -14.01 -40.20 12.98
CA GLU A 433 -14.66 -40.69 14.21
C GLU A 433 -16.11 -41.17 14.00
N ALA A 434 -16.63 -41.10 12.77
CA ALA A 434 -17.95 -41.63 12.40
C ALA A 434 -17.93 -43.11 11.92
N HIS A 435 -16.78 -43.77 11.91
CA HIS A 435 -16.64 -45.19 11.56
C HIS A 435 -15.66 -45.94 12.46
N VAL A 436 -15.95 -45.99 13.76
CA VAL A 436 -15.57 -47.11 14.64
C VAL A 436 -16.74 -47.45 15.54
#